data_AF-A0A2E0HAB4-F1
#
_entry.id   AF-A0A2E0HAB4-F1
#
_cell.length_a   1.000
_cell.length_b   1.000
_cell.length_c   1.000
_cell.angle_alpha   90.00
_cell.angle_beta   90.00
_cell.angle_gamma   90.00
#
_symmetry.space_group_name_H-M   'P 1'
#
loop_
_entity.id
_entity.type
_entity.pdbx_description
1 polymer ?
#
loop_
_entity_poly.entity_id
_entity_poly.type
_entity_poly.pdbx_seq_one_letter_code
_entity_poly.pdbx_strand_id
1 'polypeptide(L)'
;ERGLKIIIAGAGGAAHLPGMIAAQTTLPVLGVPIESKALSGMDSLLSIVQMPKGVPVGALAIGMAGAANAALLAASILSINDTIIAKSLKEWRDAQTEAVDDVPSENI
;
A
#
# COMPACT_ATOMS: atom_id res chain seq x y z
N GLU A 1 1.49 -7.32 24.39
CA GLU A 1 1.55 -6.62 23.08
C GLU A 1 1.62 -7.63 21.95
N ARG A 2 1.07 -7.34 20.76
CA ARG A 2 1.02 -8.29 19.63
C ARG A 2 2.22 -8.21 18.66
N GLY A 3 3.16 -7.27 18.87
CA GLY A 3 4.36 -7.12 18.04
C GLY A 3 4.18 -6.51 16.65
N LEU A 4 2.96 -6.11 16.28
CA LEU A 4 2.68 -5.48 14.98
C LEU A 4 3.40 -4.13 14.82
N LYS A 5 3.87 -3.85 13.60
CA LYS A 5 4.59 -2.62 13.25
C LYS A 5 3.85 -1.74 12.25
N ILE A 6 3.11 -2.35 11.33
CA ILE A 6 2.36 -1.70 10.24
C ILE A 6 1.07 -2.50 10.03
N ILE A 7 -0.02 -1.82 9.68
CA ILE A 7 -1.29 -2.46 9.32
C ILE A 7 -1.60 -2.13 7.87
N ILE A 8 -1.89 -3.16 7.06
CA ILE A 8 -2.44 -2.99 5.71
C ILE A 8 -3.93 -3.35 5.78
N ALA A 9 -4.79 -2.42 5.35
CA ALA A 9 -6.23 -2.58 5.40
C ALA A 9 -6.85 -2.33 4.02
N GLY A 10 -7.57 -3.33 3.49
CA GLY A 10 -8.33 -3.21 2.24
C GLY A 10 -9.81 -3.01 2.50
N ALA A 11 -10.45 -2.10 1.77
CA ALA A 11 -11.90 -1.88 1.83
C ALA A 11 -12.46 -1.30 0.52
N GLY A 12 -13.73 -1.58 0.22
CA GLY A 12 -14.42 -1.17 -1.01
C GLY A 12 -15.71 -0.38 -0.77
N GLY A 13 -16.11 0.46 -1.72
CA GLY A 13 -17.31 1.30 -1.61
C GLY A 13 -17.10 2.43 -0.61
N ALA A 14 -17.97 2.51 0.40
CA ALA A 14 -17.77 3.36 1.58
C ALA A 14 -16.67 2.76 2.49
N ALA A 15 -15.41 2.92 2.07
CA ALA A 15 -14.27 2.17 2.56
C ALA A 15 -13.70 2.70 3.89
N HIS A 16 -14.44 2.53 4.98
CA HIS A 16 -14.11 3.10 6.30
C HIS A 16 -13.02 2.35 7.09
N LEU A 17 -12.77 1.08 6.80
CA LEU A 17 -11.90 0.22 7.62
C LEU A 17 -10.49 0.84 7.85
N PRO A 18 -9.76 1.35 6.84
CA PRO A 18 -8.43 1.91 7.06
C PRO A 18 -8.45 3.13 7.99
N GLY A 19 -9.40 4.05 7.79
CA GLY A 19 -9.54 5.25 8.62
C GLY A 19 -9.92 4.94 10.07
N MET A 20 -10.84 3.99 10.28
CA MET A 20 -11.24 3.59 11.63
C MET A 20 -10.13 2.86 12.39
N ILE A 21 -9.34 2.03 11.71
CA ILE A 21 -8.15 1.42 12.32
C ILE A 21 -7.14 2.52 12.70
N ALA A 22 -6.85 3.45 11.80
CA ALA A 22 -5.90 4.55 12.04
C ALA A 22 -6.31 5.44 13.23
N ALA A 23 -7.61 5.63 13.45
CA ALA A 23 -8.12 6.37 14.61
C ALA A 23 -7.95 5.64 15.95
N GLN A 24 -7.68 4.33 15.93
CA GLN A 24 -7.61 3.46 17.12
C GLN A 24 -6.18 2.95 17.40
N THR A 25 -5.18 3.40 16.64
CA THR A 25 -3.80 2.96 16.83
C THR A 25 -2.80 4.07 16.48
N THR A 26 -1.61 4.00 17.07
CA THR A 26 -0.47 4.84 16.69
C THR A 26 0.39 4.18 15.60
N LEU A 27 0.11 2.93 15.24
CA LEU A 27 0.83 2.25 14.16
C LEU A 27 0.46 2.85 12.80
N PRO A 28 1.41 2.92 11.84
CA PRO A 28 1.10 3.29 10.47
C PRO A 28 0.05 2.36 9.86
N VAL A 29 -0.96 2.95 9.21
CA VAL A 29 -2.00 2.23 8.46
C VAL A 29 -1.88 2.56 6.98
N LEU A 30 -1.77 1.51 6.16
CA LEU A 30 -1.76 1.58 4.71
C LEU A 30 -3.12 1.11 4.18
N GLY A 31 -3.81 1.98 3.45
CA GLY A 31 -5.14 1.73 2.90
C GLY A 31 -5.07 1.28 1.45
N VAL A 32 -5.72 0.16 1.12
CA VAL A 32 -5.84 -0.36 -0.25
C VAL A 32 -7.31 -0.23 -0.70
N PRO A 33 -7.62 0.70 -1.61
CA PRO A 33 -8.96 0.81 -2.18
C PRO A 33 -9.29 -0.45 -3.01
N ILE A 34 -10.35 -1.15 -2.64
CA ILE A 34 -10.85 -2.30 -3.41
C ILE A 34 -11.73 -1.76 -4.54
N GLU A 35 -11.57 -2.31 -5.74
CA GLU A 35 -12.39 -1.94 -6.89
C GLU A 35 -13.88 -2.21 -6.62
N SER A 36 -14.69 -1.15 -6.69
CA SER A 36 -16.15 -1.24 -6.60
C SER A 36 -16.74 -1.57 -7.96
N LYS A 37 -17.88 -2.27 -8.02
CA LYS A 37 -18.59 -2.51 -9.29
C LYS A 37 -19.15 -1.23 -9.94
N ALA A 38 -19.62 -0.27 -9.14
CA ALA A 38 -20.36 0.88 -9.66
C ALA A 38 -19.45 2.03 -10.12
N LEU A 39 -18.35 2.27 -9.41
CA LEU A 39 -17.48 3.43 -9.61
C LEU A 39 -16.00 3.05 -9.80
N SER A 40 -15.73 1.80 -10.17
CA SER A 40 -14.37 1.26 -10.40
C SER A 40 -13.38 1.59 -9.27
N GLY A 41 -13.87 1.67 -8.02
CA GLY A 41 -13.06 1.93 -6.83
C GLY A 41 -12.76 3.40 -6.55
N MET A 42 -13.33 4.35 -7.30
CA MET A 42 -13.19 5.77 -7.01
C MET A 42 -13.84 6.15 -5.67
N ASP A 43 -14.98 5.55 -5.36
CA ASP A 43 -15.64 5.63 -4.05
C ASP A 43 -14.73 5.10 -2.93
N SER A 44 -14.12 3.94 -3.14
CA SER A 44 -13.15 3.34 -2.22
C SER A 44 -11.94 4.24 -2.02
N LEU A 45 -11.38 4.78 -3.11
CA LEU A 45 -10.18 5.62 -3.08
C LEU A 45 -10.46 6.90 -2.28
N LEU A 46 -11.53 7.61 -2.62
CA LEU A 46 -11.88 8.86 -1.95
C LEU A 46 -12.24 8.63 -0.48
N SER A 47 -12.90 7.51 -0.15
CA SER A 47 -13.21 7.14 1.24
C SER A 47 -11.96 6.86 2.09
N ILE A 48 -10.84 6.48 1.46
CA ILE A 48 -9.59 6.15 2.15
C ILE A 48 -8.61 7.33 2.16
N VAL A 49 -8.43 8.03 1.04
CA VAL A 49 -7.36 9.03 0.89
C VAL A 49 -7.73 10.39 1.48
N GLN A 50 -9.02 10.75 1.51
CA GLN A 50 -9.50 12.07 1.95
C GLN A 50 -9.64 12.19 3.47
N MET A 51 -8.73 11.57 4.22
CA MET A 51 -8.74 11.69 5.68
C MET A 51 -8.49 13.15 6.11
N PRO A 52 -9.25 13.67 7.09
CA PRO A 52 -9.01 15.01 7.61
C PRO A 52 -7.69 15.07 8.40
N LYS A 53 -7.18 16.28 8.62
CA LYS A 53 -5.98 16.53 9.44
C LYS A 53 -6.13 15.88 10.82
N GLY A 54 -5.15 15.05 11.19
CA GLY A 54 -5.02 14.46 12.53
C GLY A 54 -4.94 12.93 12.53
N VAL A 55 -5.61 12.25 11.59
CA VAL A 55 -5.63 10.78 11.51
C VAL A 55 -5.23 10.34 10.10
N PRO A 56 -3.93 10.13 9.83
CA PRO A 56 -3.47 9.82 8.48
C PRO A 56 -3.68 8.35 8.10
N VAL A 57 -3.94 8.11 6.81
CA VAL A 57 -3.86 6.79 6.17
C VAL A 57 -2.99 6.93 4.94
N GLY A 58 -1.98 6.06 4.78
CA GLY A 58 -1.21 5.98 3.54
C GLY A 58 -2.03 5.23 2.48
N ALA A 59 -2.71 5.94 1.58
CA ALA A 59 -3.53 5.33 0.54
C ALA A 59 -2.67 4.88 -0.67
N LEU A 60 -2.95 3.69 -1.21
CA LEU A 60 -2.31 3.15 -2.40
C LEU A 60 -3.28 3.13 -3.60
N ALA A 61 -2.79 2.68 -4.75
CA ALA A 61 -3.61 2.51 -5.95
C ALA A 61 -4.83 1.59 -5.72
N ILE A 62 -5.84 1.70 -6.56
CA ILE A 62 -7.01 0.82 -6.52
C ILE A 62 -6.60 -0.61 -6.92
N GLY A 63 -7.14 -1.61 -6.22
CA GLY A 63 -7.06 -3.02 -6.58
C GLY A 63 -5.70 -3.67 -6.33
N MET A 64 -5.36 -4.64 -7.19
CA MET A 64 -4.21 -5.53 -7.00
C MET A 64 -2.87 -4.80 -6.98
N ALA A 65 -2.69 -3.79 -7.82
CA ALA A 65 -1.48 -2.97 -7.82
C ALA A 65 -1.28 -2.27 -6.48
N GLY A 66 -2.35 -1.76 -5.87
CA GLY A 66 -2.32 -1.16 -4.54
C GLY A 66 -2.01 -2.16 -3.44
N ALA A 67 -2.55 -3.37 -3.51
CA ALA A 67 -2.26 -4.43 -2.55
C ALA A 67 -0.78 -4.82 -2.55
N ALA A 68 -0.20 -5.04 -3.73
CA ALA A 68 1.22 -5.32 -3.88
C ALA A 68 2.08 -4.16 -3.39
N ASN A 69 1.75 -2.93 -3.78
CA ASN A 69 2.51 -1.75 -3.37
C ASN A 69 2.37 -1.42 -1.88
N ALA A 70 1.25 -1.77 -1.22
CA ALA A 70 1.12 -1.64 0.22
C ALA A 70 2.10 -2.56 0.96
N ALA A 71 2.29 -3.79 0.47
CA ALA A 71 3.29 -4.70 1.03
C ALA A 71 4.73 -4.17 0.81
N LEU A 72 5.04 -3.67 -0.40
CA LEU A 72 6.35 -3.10 -0.71
C LEU A 72 6.64 -1.80 0.07
N LEU A 73 5.62 -0.96 0.28
CA LEU A 73 5.74 0.24 1.11
C LEU A 73 5.93 -0.14 2.59
N ALA A 74 5.21 -1.14 3.09
CA ALA A 74 5.43 -1.67 4.43
C ALA A 74 6.86 -2.21 4.59
N ALA A 75 7.37 -2.99 3.62
CA ALA A 75 8.75 -3.44 3.61
C ALA A 75 9.74 -2.26 3.59
N SER A 76 9.47 -1.21 2.81
CA SER A 76 10.29 0.01 2.78
C SER A 76 10.34 0.70 4.14
N ILE A 77 9.21 0.82 4.85
CA ILE A 77 9.17 1.40 6.20
C ILE A 77 9.97 0.54 7.19
N LEU A 78 9.81 -0.79 7.14
CA LEU A 78 10.52 -1.70 8.04
C LEU A 78 12.02 -1.74 7.78
N SER A 79 12.45 -1.62 6.52
CA SER A 79 13.86 -1.64 6.12
C SER A 79 14.72 -0.54 6.74
N ILE A 80 14.11 0.53 7.25
CA ILE A 80 14.82 1.60 7.97
C ILE A 80 15.59 1.04 9.17
N ASN A 81 15.06 -0.01 9.82
CA ASN A 81 15.66 -0.62 11.01
C ASN A 81 15.87 -2.14 10.90
N ASP A 82 15.64 -2.73 9.73
CA ASP A 82 15.79 -4.16 9.49
C ASP A 82 16.62 -4.41 8.24
N THR A 83 17.88 -4.82 8.44
CA THR A 83 18.85 -5.03 7.35
C THR A 83 18.51 -6.23 6.47
N ILE A 84 17.79 -7.22 7.01
CA ILE A 84 17.34 -8.40 6.24
C ILE A 84 16.25 -7.95 5.26
N ILE A 85 15.24 -7.23 5.75
CA ILE A 85 14.18 -6.68 4.91
C ILE A 85 14.77 -5.68 3.89
N ALA A 86 15.72 -4.83 4.31
CA ALA A 86 16.39 -3.90 3.41
C ALA A 86 17.07 -4.60 2.24
N LYS A 87 17.79 -5.69 2.51
CA LYS A 87 18.44 -6.50 1.48
C LYS A 87 17.41 -7.14 0.54
N SER A 88 16.40 -7.82 1.08
CA SER A 88 15.37 -8.48 0.25
C SER A 88 14.57 -7.48 -0.60
N LEU A 89 14.29 -6.29 -0.09
CA LEU A 89 13.62 -5.24 -0.85
C LEU A 89 14.51 -4.72 -1.99
N LYS A 90 15.82 -4.58 -1.76
CA LYS A 90 16.77 -4.21 -2.81
C LYS A 90 16.82 -5.27 -3.91
N GLU A 91 17.01 -6.54 -3.53
CA GLU A 91 17.04 -7.67 -4.47
C GLU A 91 15.75 -7.75 -5.30
N TRP A 92 14.60 -7.55 -4.67
CA TRP A 92 13.32 -7.50 -5.38
C TRP A 92 13.28 -6.39 -6.44
N ARG A 93 13.74 -5.17 -6.09
CA ARG A 93 13.77 -4.03 -7.03
C ARG A 93 14.79 -4.19 -8.14
N ASP A 94 15.97 -4.74 -7.83
CA ASP A 94 17.00 -5.05 -8.82
C ASP A 94 16.44 -6.05 -9.84
N ALA A 95 15.79 -7.12 -9.38
CA ALA A 95 15.17 -8.12 -10.26
C ALA A 95 14.06 -7.53 -11.15
N GLN A 96 13.25 -6.59 -10.65
CA GLN A 96 12.27 -5.89 -11.52
C GLN A 96 12.93 -5.03 -12.58
N THR A 97 14.09 -4.45 -12.27
CA THR A 97 14.86 -3.62 -13.22
C THR A 97 15.49 -4.50 -14.29
N GLU A 98 16.12 -5.61 -13.91
CA GLU A 98 16.73 -6.59 -14.83
C GLU A 98 15.70 -7.29 -15.74
N ALA A 99 14.44 -7.37 -15.32
CA ALA A 99 13.36 -7.96 -16.11
C ALA A 99 12.85 -7.06 -17.25
N VAL A 100 13.30 -5.80 -17.33
CA VAL A 100 12.93 -4.86 -18.38
C VAL A 100 14.15 -4.64 -19.28
N ASP A 101 13.95 -4.77 -20.59
CA ASP A 101 15.03 -4.56 -21.57
C ASP A 101 15.57 -3.11 -21.53
N ASP A 102 16.89 -2.95 -21.64
CA ASP A 102 17.56 -1.65 -21.68
C ASP A 102 17.14 -0.80 -22.89
N VAL A 103 16.67 -1.44 -23.96
CA VAL A 103 16.20 -0.79 -25.17
C VAL A 103 14.69 -1.03 -25.28
N PRO A 104 13.86 0.04 -25.31
CA PRO A 104 12.43 -0.11 -25.52
C PRO A 104 12.16 -0.82 -26.85
N SER A 105 11.39 -1.91 -26.81
CA SER A 105 10.85 -2.56 -28.00
C SER A 105 9.33 -2.37 -28.03
N GLU A 106 8.75 -2.15 -29.21
CA GLU A 106 7.30 -1.96 -29.37
C GLU A 106 6.49 -3.27 -29.24
N ASN A 107 7.13 -4.38 -28.85
CA ASN A 107 6.50 -5.70 -28.78
C ASN A 107 5.88 -5.99 -27.40
N ILE A 108 5.09 -5.04 -26.89
CA ILE A 108 4.29 -5.21 -25.66
C ILE A 108 2.81 -5.16 -26.00
#